data_AF-A0A3Q9QYB8-F1
#
_entry.id   AF-A0A3Q9QYB8-F1
#
_cell.length_a   1.000
_cell.length_b   1.000
_cell.length_c   1.000
_cell.angle_alpha   90.00
_cell.angle_beta   90.00
_cell.angle_gamma   90.00
#
_symmetry.space_group_name_H-M   'P 1'
#
loop_
_entity.id
_entity.type
_entity.pdbx_description
1 polymer ?
#
loop_
_entity_poly.entity_id
_entity_poly.type
_entity_poly.pdbx_seq_one_letter_code
_entity_poly.pdbx_strand_id
1 'polypeptide(L)'
;MKVRNFYYLIAGILALLFAVTHAWNGQSVVLPTLDIGAMSMDTRTVFTYVWHIITAENLIFGIAFIVMSFQSERSKIQFAAWMIAAILIIRLMVILGITALLDVSALTDTFIDTIAIILYVALIILGTTLKKKQTGG
;
A
#
# COMPACT_ATOMS: atom_id res chain seq x y z
N MET A 1 -19.04 11.44 13.40
CA MET A 1 -19.28 10.40 12.38
C MET A 1 -19.13 9.02 13.02
N LYS A 2 -19.99 8.04 12.73
CA LYS A 2 -19.91 6.68 13.30
C LYS A 2 -19.14 5.77 12.34
N VAL A 3 -18.11 5.07 12.84
CA VAL A 3 -17.38 4.06 12.04
C VAL A 3 -18.33 2.92 11.68
N ARG A 4 -18.43 2.60 10.38
CA ARG A 4 -19.28 1.55 9.83
C ARG A 4 -18.50 0.32 9.42
N ASN A 5 -17.23 0.49 9.04
CA ASN A 5 -16.35 -0.60 8.64
C ASN A 5 -14.98 -0.48 9.33
N PHE A 6 -14.78 -1.25 10.40
CA PHE A 6 -13.53 -1.24 11.16
C PHE A 6 -12.34 -1.79 10.36
N TYR A 7 -12.55 -2.72 9.44
CA TYR A 7 -11.48 -3.24 8.58
C TYR A 7 -10.91 -2.15 7.69
N TYR A 8 -11.78 -1.32 7.12
CA TYR A 8 -11.34 -0.15 6.34
C TYR A 8 -10.69 0.91 7.21
N LEU A 9 -11.15 1.13 8.45
CA LEU A 9 -10.46 2.07 9.33
C LEU A 9 -9.04 1.59 9.66
N ILE A 10 -8.89 0.32 10.02
CA ILE A 10 -7.58 -0.29 10.32
C ILE A 10 -6.70 -0.26 9.08
N ALA A 11 -7.22 -0.66 7.92
CA ALA A 11 -6.49 -0.56 6.66
C ALA A 11 -6.04 0.90 6.41
N GLY A 12 -6.96 1.86 6.55
CA GLY A 12 -6.64 3.27 6.40
C GLY A 12 -5.46 3.73 7.25
N ILE A 13 -5.47 3.41 8.55
CA ILE A 13 -4.38 3.75 9.48
C ILE A 13 -3.08 3.05 9.10
N LEU A 14 -3.13 1.76 8.78
CA LEU A 14 -1.93 1.00 8.37
C LEU A 14 -1.31 1.57 7.09
N ALA A 15 -2.12 1.98 6.11
CA ALA A 15 -1.59 2.61 4.90
C ALA A 15 -0.91 3.95 5.17
N LEU A 16 -1.45 4.77 6.08
CA LEU A 16 -0.78 6.00 6.50
C LEU A 16 0.57 5.69 7.15
N LEU A 17 0.61 4.69 8.05
CA LEU A 17 1.86 4.25 8.66
C LEU A 17 2.85 3.75 7.61
N PHE A 18 2.41 2.92 6.67
CA PHE A 18 3.25 2.41 5.57
C PHE A 18 3.75 3.52 4.65
N ALA A 19 2.95 4.56 4.39
CA ALA A 19 3.43 5.72 3.62
C ALA A 19 4.59 6.42 4.33
N VAL A 20 4.45 6.65 5.65
CA VAL A 20 5.50 7.28 6.48
C VAL A 20 6.74 6.39 6.56
N THR A 21 6.59 5.10 6.86
CA THR A 21 7.73 4.19 6.97
C THR A 21 8.44 3.97 5.63
N HIS A 22 7.70 3.94 4.51
CA HIS A 22 8.29 3.85 3.18
C HIS A 22 9.08 5.11 2.82
N ALA A 23 8.53 6.29 3.11
CA ALA A 23 9.23 7.56 2.89
C ALA A 23 10.50 7.64 3.75
N TRP A 24 10.39 7.27 5.03
CA TRP A 24 11.52 7.24 5.95
C TRP A 24 12.60 6.28 5.48
N ASN A 25 12.25 5.03 5.14
CA ASN A 25 13.19 4.02 4.64
C ASN A 25 13.94 4.50 3.39
N GLY A 26 13.23 5.18 2.48
CA GLY A 26 13.84 5.81 1.32
C GLY A 26 14.93 6.79 1.68
N GLN A 27 14.63 7.72 2.58
CA GLN A 27 15.57 8.78 2.94
C GLN A 27 16.73 8.29 3.82
N SER A 28 16.47 7.36 4.74
CA SER A 28 17.46 6.94 5.74
C SER A 28 18.30 5.73 5.32
N VAL A 29 17.81 4.89 4.41
CA VAL A 29 18.47 3.63 4.04
C VAL A 29 18.74 3.55 2.55
N VAL A 30 17.72 3.72 1.69
CA VAL A 30 17.86 3.41 0.26
C VAL A 30 18.55 4.51 -0.54
N LEU A 31 18.14 5.77 -0.39
CA LEU A 31 18.79 6.87 -1.12
C LEU A 31 20.28 7.03 -0.75
N PRO A 32 20.71 6.85 0.51
CA PRO A 32 22.12 6.90 0.87
C PRO A 32 22.99 5.77 0.31
N THR A 33 22.43 4.60 -0.03
CA THR A 33 23.21 3.49 -0.61
C THR A 33 23.46 3.67 -2.10
N LEU A 34 22.76 4.60 -2.75
CA LEU A 34 23.04 4.99 -4.12
C LEU A 34 24.32 5.83 -4.15
N ASP A 35 25.19 5.59 -5.13
CA ASP A 35 26.30 6.51 -5.41
C ASP A 35 25.76 7.78 -6.07
N ILE A 36 25.17 8.64 -5.26
CA ILE A 36 24.51 9.88 -5.69
C ILE A 36 25.49 10.82 -6.41
N GLY A 37 26.79 10.70 -6.13
CA GLY A 37 27.85 11.46 -6.80
C GLY A 37 28.18 10.96 -8.21
N ALA A 38 28.00 9.67 -8.47
CA ALA A 38 28.23 9.06 -9.79
C ALA A 38 27.00 9.03 -10.70
N MET A 39 25.79 9.17 -10.14
CA MET A 39 24.55 9.19 -10.93
C MET A 39 24.33 10.53 -11.64
N SER A 40 23.80 10.48 -12.87
CA SER A 40 23.32 11.68 -13.55
C SER A 40 22.13 12.29 -12.79
N MET A 41 21.95 13.61 -12.92
CA MET A 41 20.80 14.29 -12.32
C MET A 41 19.46 13.76 -12.83
N ASP A 42 19.41 13.32 -14.10
CA ASP A 42 18.21 12.73 -14.70
C ASP A 42 17.87 11.39 -14.02
N THR A 43 18.85 10.49 -13.88
CA THR A 43 18.66 9.19 -13.21
C THR A 43 18.24 9.37 -11.76
N ARG A 44 18.88 10.32 -11.04
CA ARG A 44 18.52 10.64 -9.66
C ARG A 44 17.09 11.16 -9.55
N THR A 45 16.67 12.01 -10.49
CA THR A 45 15.30 12.55 -10.54
C THR A 45 14.29 11.44 -10.74
N VAL A 46 14.53 10.54 -11.70
CA VAL A 46 13.69 9.36 -11.96
C VAL A 46 13.55 8.50 -10.73
N PHE A 47 14.67 8.10 -10.13
CA PHE A 47 14.65 7.28 -8.93
C PHE A 47 13.86 7.95 -7.79
N THR A 48 14.10 9.24 -7.58
CA THR A 48 13.44 10.00 -6.50
C THR A 48 11.93 10.03 -6.68
N TYR A 49 11.41 10.37 -7.86
CA TYR A 49 9.95 10.39 -8.01
C TYR A 49 9.34 8.98 -8.03
N VAL A 50 10.00 7.98 -8.62
CA VAL A 50 9.51 6.59 -8.60
C VAL A 50 9.39 6.08 -7.18
N TRP A 51 10.38 6.38 -6.34
CA TRP A 51 10.32 6.06 -4.91
C TRP A 51 9.11 6.72 -4.22
N HIS A 52 8.91 8.03 -4.43
CA HIS A 52 7.86 8.76 -3.72
C HIS A 52 6.44 8.49 -4.28
N ILE A 53 6.30 7.97 -5.50
CA ILE A 53 5.00 7.53 -6.04
C ILE A 53 4.38 6.47 -5.12
N ILE A 54 5.14 5.47 -4.68
CA ILE A 54 4.62 4.40 -3.78
C ILE A 54 4.17 4.99 -2.43
N THR A 55 4.93 5.95 -1.90
CA THR A 55 4.53 6.69 -0.69
C THR A 55 3.20 7.43 -0.90
N ALA A 56 3.07 8.17 -2.01
CA ALA A 56 1.86 8.92 -2.32
C ALA A 56 0.65 7.99 -2.54
N GLU A 57 0.82 6.86 -3.21
CA GLU A 57 -0.21 5.84 -3.39
C GLU A 57 -0.69 5.29 -2.05
N ASN A 58 0.22 4.90 -1.16
CA ASN A 58 -0.13 4.41 0.17
C ASN A 58 -0.91 5.48 0.97
N LEU A 59 -0.50 6.75 0.89
CA LEU A 59 -1.21 7.86 1.53
C LEU A 59 -2.63 8.02 0.99
N ILE A 60 -2.79 8.03 -0.33
CA ILE A 60 -4.10 8.16 -1.00
C ILE A 60 -5.01 6.98 -0.63
N PHE A 61 -4.49 5.75 -0.64
CA PHE A 61 -5.24 4.57 -0.22
C PHE A 61 -5.64 4.66 1.25
N GLY A 62 -4.75 5.12 2.11
CA GLY A 62 -5.03 5.33 3.54
C GLY A 62 -6.21 6.28 3.76
N ILE A 63 -6.15 7.45 3.13
CA ILE A 63 -7.23 8.44 3.18
C ILE A 63 -8.52 7.86 2.62
N ALA A 64 -8.47 7.18 1.47
CA ALA A 64 -9.64 6.56 0.85
C ALA A 64 -10.30 5.54 1.78
N PHE A 65 -9.52 4.66 2.43
CA PHE A 65 -10.05 3.68 3.36
C PHE A 65 -10.62 4.30 4.63
N ILE A 66 -10.00 5.36 5.17
CA ILE A 66 -10.57 6.12 6.29
C ILE A 66 -11.93 6.70 5.89
N VAL A 67 -12.04 7.34 4.72
CA VAL A 67 -13.31 7.90 4.23
C VAL A 67 -14.35 6.79 4.01
N MET A 68 -13.98 5.70 3.36
CA MET A 68 -14.86 4.54 3.12
C MET A 68 -15.30 3.87 4.42
N SER A 69 -14.51 3.96 5.51
CA SER A 69 -14.87 3.39 6.81
C SER A 69 -16.13 4.02 7.43
N PHE A 70 -16.47 5.25 7.04
CA PHE A 70 -17.67 5.97 7.51
C PHE A 70 -18.87 5.84 6.56
N GLN A 71 -18.68 5.33 5.34
CA GLN A 71 -19.77 5.19 4.36
C GLN A 71 -20.71 4.03 4.73
N SER A 72 -22.02 4.26 4.55
CA SER A 72 -23.06 3.28 4.86
C SER A 72 -23.35 2.32 3.71
N GLU A 73 -23.13 2.75 2.46
CA GLU A 73 -23.49 1.99 1.27
C GLU A 73 -22.30 1.20 0.74
N ARG A 74 -22.34 -0.12 0.96
CA ARG A 74 -21.27 -1.04 0.57
C ARG A 74 -21.05 -1.10 -0.94
N SER A 75 -22.11 -1.04 -1.73
CA SER A 75 -22.04 -1.06 -3.20
C SER A 75 -21.25 0.12 -3.76
N LYS A 76 -21.34 1.29 -3.13
CA LYS A 76 -20.61 2.50 -3.53
C LYS A 76 -19.10 2.42 -3.29
N ILE A 77 -18.65 1.60 -2.33
CA ILE A 77 -17.25 1.52 -1.91
C ILE A 77 -16.54 0.22 -2.34
N GLN A 78 -17.29 -0.81 -2.76
CA GLN A 78 -16.72 -2.10 -3.15
C GLN A 78 -15.83 -2.01 -4.39
N PHE A 79 -16.26 -1.28 -5.42
CA PHE A 79 -15.46 -1.12 -6.64
C PHE A 79 -14.11 -0.47 -6.33
N ALA A 80 -14.11 0.63 -5.56
CA ALA A 80 -12.89 1.32 -5.16
C ALA A 80 -11.97 0.40 -4.32
N ALA A 81 -12.53 -0.33 -3.36
CA ALA A 81 -11.77 -1.28 -2.54
C ALA A 81 -11.11 -2.38 -3.37
N TRP A 82 -11.84 -2.98 -4.32
CA TRP A 82 -11.29 -4.00 -5.23
C TRP A 82 -10.24 -3.44 -6.18
N MET A 83 -10.43 -2.22 -6.69
CA MET A 83 -9.42 -1.53 -7.50
C MET A 83 -8.13 -1.30 -6.71
N ILE A 84 -8.22 -0.84 -5.46
CA ILE A 84 -7.04 -0.66 -4.61
C ILE A 84 -6.36 -2.00 -4.34
N ALA A 85 -7.11 -3.07 -4.04
CA ALA A 85 -6.54 -4.40 -3.88
C ALA A 85 -5.83 -4.90 -5.14
N ALA A 86 -6.40 -4.68 -6.32
CA ALA A 86 -5.77 -5.04 -7.59
C ALA A 86 -4.45 -4.29 -7.83
N ILE A 87 -4.44 -2.97 -7.57
CA ILE A 87 -3.22 -2.16 -7.68
C ILE A 87 -2.12 -2.68 -6.74
N LEU A 88 -2.47 -3.00 -5.49
CA LEU A 88 -1.52 -3.54 -4.52
C LEU A 88 -0.94 -4.90 -4.94
N ILE A 89 -1.76 -5.79 -5.49
CA ILE A 89 -1.32 -7.09 -6.00
C ILE A 89 -0.40 -6.92 -7.20
N ILE A 90 -0.77 -6.06 -8.16
CA ILE A 90 0.07 -5.77 -9.32
C ILE A 90 1.40 -5.15 -8.89
N ARG A 91 1.38 -4.22 -7.93
CA ARG A 91 2.59 -3.63 -7.35
C ARG A 91 3.50 -4.71 -6.76
N LEU A 92 2.95 -5.64 -5.98
CA LEU A 92 3.71 -6.75 -5.42
C LEU A 92 4.31 -7.64 -6.53
N MET A 93 3.54 -7.97 -7.57
CA MET A 93 4.04 -8.75 -8.71
C MET A 93 5.19 -8.05 -9.43
N VAL A 94 5.13 -6.73 -9.60
CA VAL A 94 6.22 -5.96 -10.22
C VAL A 94 7.46 -5.96 -9.32
N ILE A 95 7.32 -5.73 -8.01
CA ILE A 95 8.45 -5.76 -7.06
C ILE A 95 9.13 -7.13 -7.09
N LEU A 96 8.37 -8.20 -6.91
CA LEU A 96 8.90 -9.56 -6.89
C LEU A 96 9.47 -9.96 -8.26
N GLY A 97 8.77 -9.64 -9.33
CA GLY A 97 9.18 -9.98 -10.70
C GLY A 97 10.48 -9.30 -11.10
N ILE A 98 10.59 -7.98 -10.90
CA ILE A 98 11.82 -7.24 -11.22
C ILE A 98 12.98 -7.68 -10.32
N THR A 99 12.73 -7.87 -9.02
CA THR A 99 13.77 -8.36 -8.09
C THR A 99 14.26 -9.75 -8.51
N ALA A 100 13.35 -10.69 -8.79
CA ALA A 100 13.73 -12.03 -9.25
C ALA A 100 14.49 -12.02 -10.59
N LEU A 101 14.18 -11.09 -11.50
CA LEU A 101 14.86 -10.99 -12.79
C LEU A 101 16.26 -10.39 -12.68
N LEU A 102 16.49 -9.46 -11.75
CA LEU A 102 17.76 -8.76 -11.61
C LEU A 102 18.68 -9.39 -10.56
N ASP A 103 18.13 -9.80 -9.42
CA ASP A 103 18.86 -10.41 -8.31
C ASP A 103 17.92 -11.27 -7.43
N VAL A 104 17.89 -12.58 -7.71
CA VAL A 104 17.08 -13.55 -6.95
C VAL A 104 17.46 -13.56 -5.45
N SER A 105 18.72 -13.29 -5.11
CA SER A 105 19.16 -13.30 -3.71
C SER A 105 18.55 -12.15 -2.90
N ALA A 106 18.23 -11.04 -3.56
CA ALA A 106 17.58 -9.87 -2.97
C ALA A 106 16.07 -10.06 -2.74
N LEU A 107 15.47 -11.20 -3.12
CA LEU A 107 14.05 -11.47 -2.83
C LEU A 107 13.74 -11.46 -1.34
N THR A 108 14.71 -11.84 -0.49
CA THR A 108 14.55 -11.80 0.97
C THR A 108 14.32 -10.37 1.48
N ASP A 109 14.84 -9.38 0.79
CA ASP A 109 14.71 -7.97 1.18
C ASP A 109 13.28 -7.46 0.95
N THR A 110 12.53 -8.12 0.06
CA THR A 110 11.11 -7.80 -0.24
C THR A 110 10.11 -8.48 0.71
N PHE A 111 10.59 -9.30 1.66
CA PHE A 111 9.74 -10.13 2.51
C PHE A 111 8.78 -9.32 3.39
N ILE A 112 9.28 -8.25 4.00
CA ILE A 112 8.48 -7.38 4.87
C ILE A 112 7.38 -6.69 4.06
N ASP A 113 7.71 -6.16 2.89
CA ASP A 113 6.75 -5.52 1.98
C ASP A 113 5.69 -6.50 1.48
N THR A 114 6.10 -7.74 1.19
CA THR A 114 5.20 -8.82 0.78
C THR A 114 4.18 -9.13 1.89
N ILE A 115 4.62 -9.33 3.13
CA ILE A 115 3.73 -9.56 4.26
C ILE A 115 2.79 -8.38 4.47
N ALA A 116 3.31 -7.16 4.43
CA ALA A 116 2.52 -5.94 4.59
C ALA A 116 1.40 -5.89 3.55
N ILE A 117 1.71 -6.12 2.27
CA ILE A 117 0.72 -6.09 1.18
C ILE A 117 -0.32 -7.21 1.34
N ILE A 118 0.09 -8.43 1.70
CA ILE A 118 -0.84 -9.56 1.90
C ILE A 118 -1.82 -9.26 3.04
N LEU A 119 -1.32 -8.81 4.19
CA LEU A 119 -2.16 -8.40 5.32
C LEU A 119 -3.12 -7.29 4.91
N TYR A 120 -2.62 -6.35 4.10
CA TYR A 120 -3.40 -5.24 3.62
C TYR A 120 -4.55 -5.68 2.71
N VAL A 121 -4.27 -6.51 1.71
CA VAL A 121 -5.28 -7.09 0.82
C VAL A 121 -6.29 -7.93 1.61
N ALA A 122 -5.85 -8.69 2.61
CA ALA A 122 -6.74 -9.47 3.46
C ALA A 122 -7.74 -8.58 4.23
N LEU A 123 -7.29 -7.45 4.79
CA LEU A 123 -8.17 -6.48 5.46
C LEU A 123 -9.19 -5.88 4.48
N ILE A 124 -8.78 -5.58 3.25
CA ILE A 124 -9.67 -5.09 2.21
C ILE A 124 -10.75 -6.13 1.89
N ILE A 125 -10.37 -7.39 1.69
CA ILE A 125 -11.30 -8.49 1.41
C ILE A 125 -12.27 -8.70 2.59
N LEU A 126 -11.79 -8.67 3.83
CA LEU A 126 -12.66 -8.79 5.00
C LEU A 126 -13.66 -7.63 5.07
N GLY A 127 -13.19 -6.41 4.84
CA GLY A 127 -14.04 -5.22 4.78
C GLY A 127 -15.05 -5.24 3.62
N THR A 128 -14.72 -5.87 2.48
CA THR A 128 -15.62 -6.01 1.33
C THR A 128 -16.57 -7.20 1.43
N THR A 129 -16.34 -8.21 2.29
CA THR A 129 -17.09 -9.47 2.36
C THR A 129 -18.07 -9.55 3.52
N LEU A 130 -17.80 -8.89 4.65
CA LEU A 130 -18.67 -8.91 5.84
C LEU A 130 -20.11 -8.48 5.54
N LYS A 131 -21.00 -9.48 5.38
CA LYS A 131 -22.44 -9.26 5.41
C LYS A 131 -22.77 -8.66 6.77
N LYS A 132 -23.61 -7.63 6.77
CA LYS A 132 -24.30 -7.15 7.97
C LYS A 132 -24.84 -8.41 8.65
N LYS A 133 -24.33 -8.77 9.83
CA LYS A 133 -25.10 -9.60 10.75
C LYS A 133 -26.36 -8.76 10.95
N GLN A 134 -27.48 -9.17 10.37
CA GLN A 134 -28.77 -8.67 10.77
C GLN A 134 -28.87 -9.05 12.24
N THR A 135 -28.45 -8.15 13.12
CA THR A 135 -28.95 -8.14 14.48
C THR A 135 -30.43 -7.87 14.32
N GLY A 136 -31.20 -8.96 14.34
CA GLY A 136 -32.64 -8.90 14.51
C GLY A 136 -32.95 -8.07 15.75
N GLY A 137 -33.91 -7.18 15.57
CA GLY A 137 -34.51 -6.30 16.55
C GLY A 137 -35.73 -5.73 15.86
#